data_AF-A0A7V3JLW9-F1
#
_entry.id   AF-A0A7V3JLW9-F1
#
_cell.length_a   1.000
_cell.length_b   1.000
_cell.length_c   1.000
_cell.angle_alpha   90.00
_cell.angle_beta   90.00
_cell.angle_gamma   90.00
#
_symmetry.space_group_name_H-M   'P 1'
#
loop_
_entity.id
_entity.type
_entity.pdbx_description
1 polymer ?
#
loop_
_entity_poly.entity_id
_entity_poly.type
_entity_poly.pdbx_seq_one_letter_code
_entity_poly.pdbx_strand_id
1 'polypeptide(L)'
;MALGGASAQELLSRPEIPGYSTPEVIYPSPRPQWLEYVHVAGLAAMLALASYLAIWRRWRAGLFMLAVVSLVWLGFWRRGCVCPIGSIQNITAGLADPAFPVPWTVVLIFALPIAFALVFGRVFCAAVCPLGAVQELVAIRPVKVPAWLEHTLGLARYIYLGLAVVYAATGTAFIVCEYDPFVGFFRLSSTA
;
A
#
# COMPACT_ATOMS: atom_id res chain seq x y z
N MET A 1 1.47 13.83 -28.53
CA MET A 1 0.31 12.92 -28.46
C MET A 1 0.06 12.64 -27.00
N ALA A 2 -0.70 13.53 -26.34
CA ALA A 2 -0.96 13.52 -24.92
C ALA A 2 -2.18 12.63 -24.67
N LEU A 3 -1.95 11.39 -24.26
CA LEU A 3 -3.00 10.52 -23.75
C LEU A 3 -3.29 10.99 -22.32
N GLY A 4 -4.29 11.85 -22.19
CA GLY A 4 -4.86 12.25 -20.90
C GLY A 4 -5.36 11.01 -20.20
N GLY A 5 -4.69 10.65 -19.10
CA GLY A 5 -5.16 9.63 -18.20
C GLY A 5 -6.45 10.13 -17.57
N ALA A 6 -7.55 9.42 -17.82
CA ALA A 6 -8.81 9.64 -17.14
C ALA A 6 -8.56 9.55 -15.62
N SER A 7 -8.57 10.70 -14.95
CA SER A 7 -8.50 10.81 -13.51
C SER A 7 -9.84 10.37 -12.92
N ALA A 8 -9.81 9.57 -11.84
CA ALA A 8 -10.95 8.99 -11.14
C ALA A 8 -12.01 9.99 -10.57
N GLN A 9 -12.00 11.25 -11.01
CA GLN A 9 -12.90 12.32 -10.58
C GLN A 9 -14.11 12.54 -11.49
N GLU A 10 -14.12 12.03 -12.72
CA GLU A 10 -15.33 12.15 -13.56
C GLU A 10 -16.48 11.25 -13.08
N LEU A 11 -16.21 10.30 -12.18
CA LEU A 11 -17.21 9.33 -11.69
C LEU A 11 -17.91 9.73 -10.38
N LEU A 12 -17.50 10.82 -9.72
CA LEU A 12 -18.12 11.30 -8.49
C LEU A 12 -18.67 12.71 -8.69
N SER A 13 -19.93 12.82 -9.11
CA SER A 13 -20.68 14.07 -9.08
C SER A 13 -20.78 14.57 -7.64
N ARG A 14 -19.85 15.42 -7.20
CA ARG A 14 -19.89 16.03 -5.87
C ARG A 14 -20.95 17.14 -5.88
N PRO A 15 -21.87 17.19 -4.89
CA PRO A 15 -22.82 18.27 -4.78
C PRO A 15 -22.11 19.59 -4.44
N GLU A 16 -22.41 20.65 -5.19
CA GLU A 16 -21.91 21.99 -4.94
C GLU A 16 -22.66 22.62 -3.77
N ILE A 17 -21.97 22.84 -2.65
CA ILE A 17 -22.54 23.47 -1.46
C ILE A 17 -22.27 24.98 -1.55
N PRO A 18 -23.30 25.85 -1.59
CA PRO A 18 -23.10 27.29 -1.66
C PRO A 18 -22.37 27.80 -0.40
N GLY A 19 -21.24 28.49 -0.60
CA GLY A 19 -20.42 29.07 0.47
C GLY A 19 -19.28 28.18 0.98
N TYR A 20 -19.12 26.97 0.49
CA TYR A 20 -17.99 26.09 0.82
C TYR A 20 -17.02 26.00 -0.35
N SER A 21 -15.82 26.58 -0.21
CA SER A 21 -14.72 26.34 -1.14
C SER A 21 -14.19 24.93 -0.92
N THR A 22 -14.40 24.03 -1.87
CA THR A 22 -13.82 22.70 -1.82
C THR A 22 -12.29 22.82 -1.80
N PRO A 23 -11.59 22.16 -0.86
CA PRO A 23 -10.14 22.09 -0.92
C PRO A 23 -9.77 21.37 -2.23
N GLU A 24 -8.93 22.02 -3.02
CA GLU A 24 -8.41 21.45 -4.25
C GLU A 24 -7.61 20.20 -3.90
N VAL A 25 -8.04 19.05 -4.40
CA VAL A 25 -7.30 17.80 -4.22
C VAL A 25 -6.05 17.93 -5.07
N ILE A 26 -4.92 18.22 -4.44
CA ILE A 26 -3.63 18.34 -5.14
C ILE A 26 -3.21 16.92 -5.55
N TYR A 27 -3.45 16.58 -6.81
CA TYR A 27 -2.88 15.37 -7.40
C TYR A 27 -1.38 15.55 -7.50
N PRO A 28 -0.56 14.68 -6.88
CA PRO A 28 0.88 14.75 -7.06
C PRO A 28 1.17 14.59 -8.55
N SER A 29 1.92 15.53 -9.11
CA SER A 29 2.35 15.51 -10.51
C SER A 29 2.91 14.12 -10.88
N PRO A 30 2.62 13.59 -12.08
CA PRO A 30 3.19 12.33 -12.55
C PRO A 30 4.71 12.34 -12.31
N ARG A 31 5.18 11.49 -11.40
CA ARG A 31 6.62 11.41 -11.10
C ARG A 31 7.34 11.01 -12.39
N PRO A 32 8.55 11.52 -12.64
CA PRO A 32 9.28 11.17 -13.85
C PRO A 32 9.46 9.64 -13.91
N GLN A 33 9.23 9.06 -15.09
CA GLN A 33 9.11 7.61 -15.31
C GLN A 33 10.28 6.82 -14.71
N TRP A 34 11.51 7.36 -14.75
CA TRP A 34 12.70 6.73 -14.17
C TRP A 34 12.61 6.46 -12.66
N LEU A 35 11.91 7.31 -11.89
CA LEU A 35 11.72 7.10 -10.46
C LEU A 35 10.84 5.87 -10.19
N GLU A 36 9.87 5.58 -11.06
CA GLU A 36 9.04 4.39 -10.91
C GLU A 36 9.84 3.10 -11.10
N TYR A 37 10.75 3.06 -12.08
CA TYR A 37 11.68 1.94 -12.25
C TYR A 37 12.57 1.74 -11.02
N VAL A 38 13.12 2.84 -10.47
CA VAL A 38 13.94 2.78 -9.24
C VAL A 38 13.14 2.23 -8.07
N HIS A 39 11.86 2.58 -7.95
CA HIS A 39 11.00 2.07 -6.90
C HIS A 39 10.71 0.56 -7.03
N VAL A 40 10.45 0.08 -8.25
CA VAL A 40 10.25 -1.36 -8.52
C VAL A 40 11.53 -2.13 -8.26
N ALA A 41 12.67 -1.64 -8.77
CA ALA A 41 13.98 -2.25 -8.56
C ALA A 41 14.36 -2.28 -7.08
N GLY A 42 14.13 -1.20 -6.35
CA GLY A 42 14.35 -1.13 -4.91
C GLY A 42 13.47 -2.11 -4.13
N LEU A 43 12.19 -2.24 -4.50
CA LEU A 43 11.29 -3.24 -3.89
C LEU A 43 11.80 -4.67 -4.15
N ALA A 44 12.17 -4.99 -5.38
CA ALA A 44 12.71 -6.30 -5.74
C ALA A 44 14.00 -6.62 -4.99
N ALA A 45 14.92 -5.64 -4.88
CA ALA A 45 16.16 -5.78 -4.12
C ALA A 45 15.90 -6.01 -2.63
N MET A 46 14.98 -5.25 -2.02
CA MET A 46 14.60 -5.44 -0.61
C MET A 46 13.94 -6.80 -0.37
N LEU A 47 13.09 -7.27 -1.28
CA LEU A 47 12.48 -8.60 -1.19
C LEU A 47 13.53 -9.72 -1.32
N ALA A 48 14.47 -9.60 -2.27
CA ALA A 48 15.56 -10.55 -2.42
C ALA A 48 16.46 -10.59 -1.18
N LEU A 49 16.81 -9.42 -0.63
CA LEU A 49 17.60 -9.32 0.59
C LEU A 49 16.84 -9.88 1.80
N ALA A 50 15.54 -9.61 1.92
CA ALA A 50 14.70 -10.18 2.96
C ALA A 50 14.65 -11.72 2.88
N SER A 51 14.45 -12.28 1.69
CA SER A 51 14.50 -13.73 1.46
C SER A 51 15.87 -14.32 1.80
N TYR A 52 16.95 -13.68 1.37
CA TYR A 52 18.33 -14.08 1.68
C TYR A 52 18.58 -14.12 3.20
N LEU A 53 18.20 -13.06 3.90
CA LEU A 53 18.38 -12.94 5.35
C LEU A 53 17.50 -13.91 6.13
N ALA A 54 16.27 -14.15 5.67
CA ALA A 54 15.33 -15.05 6.33
C ALA A 54 15.70 -16.53 6.17
N ILE A 55 16.10 -16.94 4.96
CA ILE A 55 16.29 -18.37 4.62
C ILE A 55 17.72 -18.81 4.89
N TRP A 56 18.70 -18.09 4.35
CA TRP A 56 20.10 -18.50 4.46
C TRP A 56 20.76 -18.01 5.74
N ARG A 57 20.72 -16.69 6.01
CA ARG A 57 21.47 -16.13 7.14
C ARG A 57 20.76 -16.31 8.49
N ARG A 58 19.44 -16.53 8.48
CA ARG A 58 18.56 -16.68 9.66
C ARG A 58 18.78 -15.60 10.73
N TRP A 59 19.08 -14.37 10.28
CA TRP A 59 19.47 -13.28 11.17
C TRP A 59 18.30 -12.34 11.45
N ARG A 60 17.64 -12.55 12.60
CA ARG A 60 16.46 -11.77 13.00
C ARG A 60 16.73 -10.27 13.12
N ALA A 61 17.86 -9.88 13.70
CA ALA A 61 18.22 -8.47 13.79
C ALA A 61 18.47 -7.85 12.40
N GLY A 62 18.97 -8.63 11.44
CA GLY A 62 19.11 -8.19 10.05
C GLY A 62 17.76 -7.88 9.39
N LEU A 63 16.73 -8.70 9.66
CA LEU A 63 15.36 -8.45 9.17
C LEU A 63 14.75 -7.20 9.81
N PHE A 64 14.97 -6.99 11.11
CA PHE A 64 14.51 -5.78 11.80
C PHE A 64 15.18 -4.51 11.26
N MET A 65 16.50 -4.55 11.05
CA MET A 65 17.25 -3.44 10.44
C MET A 65 16.76 -3.16 9.02
N LEU A 66 16.49 -4.21 8.24
CA LEU A 66 15.92 -4.06 6.90
C LEU A 66 14.54 -3.41 6.96
N ALA A 67 13.69 -3.80 7.90
CA ALA A 67 12.36 -3.21 8.10
C ALA A 67 12.44 -1.71 8.43
N VAL A 68 13.37 -1.31 9.30
CA VAL A 68 13.60 0.11 9.65
C VAL A 68 14.08 0.89 8.43
N VAL A 69 15.05 0.36 7.68
CA VAL A 69 15.56 0.98 6.45
C VAL A 69 14.45 1.11 5.41
N SER A 70 13.66 0.06 5.20
CA SER A 70 12.50 0.06 4.31
C SER A 70 11.45 1.07 4.74
N LEU A 71 11.21 1.25 6.04
CA LEU A 71 10.27 2.25 6.56
C LEU A 71 10.76 3.68 6.29
N VAL A 72 12.04 3.96 6.52
CA VAL A 72 12.64 5.27 6.23
C VAL A 72 12.59 5.56 4.72
N TRP A 73 12.98 4.60 3.90
CA TRP A 73 13.03 4.76 2.45
C TRP A 73 11.63 4.78 1.81
N LEU A 74 10.82 3.74 2.02
CA LEU A 74 9.51 3.61 1.37
C LEU A 74 8.44 4.48 2.03
N GLY A 75 8.53 4.71 3.35
CA GLY A 75 7.61 5.58 4.06
C GLY A 75 7.90 7.04 3.79
N PHE A 76 8.94 7.57 4.44
CA PHE A 76 9.25 9.01 4.43
C PHE A 76 9.72 9.52 3.06
N TRP A 77 10.63 8.80 2.38
CA TRP A 77 11.12 9.27 1.08
C TRP A 77 10.07 9.14 -0.02
N ARG A 78 9.36 8.00 -0.09
CA ARG A 78 8.35 7.77 -1.13
C ARG A 78 7.01 8.46 -0.85
N ARG A 79 6.74 8.88 0.39
CA ARG A 79 5.49 9.46 0.88
C ARG A 79 4.28 8.53 0.78
N GLY A 80 4.51 7.22 0.92
CA GLY A 80 3.45 6.20 0.99
C GLY A 80 2.70 5.87 -0.30
N CYS A 81 2.91 6.57 -1.43
CA CYS A 81 2.09 6.33 -2.62
C CYS A 81 2.59 5.22 -3.57
N VAL A 82 1.60 4.40 -3.94
CA VAL A 82 1.64 3.06 -4.53
C VAL A 82 2.46 2.06 -3.71
N CYS A 83 1.82 1.46 -2.71
CA CYS A 83 2.33 0.31 -1.96
C CYS A 83 1.63 -0.99 -2.45
N PRO A 84 2.21 -2.17 -2.20
CA PRO A 84 1.60 -3.44 -2.60
C PRO A 84 0.20 -3.73 -2.04
N ILE A 85 -0.17 -3.11 -0.92
CA ILE A 85 -1.49 -3.29 -0.30
C ILE A 85 -2.52 -2.40 -1.00
N GLY A 86 -2.18 -1.12 -1.23
CA GLY A 86 -3.04 -0.19 -1.98
C GLY A 86 -3.11 -0.51 -3.48
N SER A 87 -2.12 -1.21 -4.05
CA SER A 87 -2.17 -1.62 -5.46
C SER A 87 -3.29 -2.64 -5.73
N ILE A 88 -3.81 -3.35 -4.71
CA ILE A 88 -5.00 -4.20 -4.88
C ILE A 88 -6.16 -3.39 -5.46
N GLN A 89 -6.44 -2.21 -4.89
CA GLN A 89 -7.53 -1.35 -5.37
C GLN A 89 -7.24 -0.78 -6.77
N ASN A 90 -5.97 -0.51 -7.11
CA ASN A 90 -5.60 -0.07 -8.45
C ASN A 90 -5.83 -1.16 -9.50
N ILE A 91 -5.46 -2.41 -9.18
CA ILE A 91 -5.68 -3.57 -10.05
C ILE A 91 -7.17 -3.86 -10.18
N THR A 92 -7.92 -3.80 -9.08
CA THR A 92 -9.38 -3.98 -9.11
C THR A 92 -10.06 -2.92 -9.97
N ALA A 93 -9.68 -1.65 -9.84
CA ALA A 93 -10.22 -0.57 -10.66
C ALA A 93 -9.93 -0.79 -12.16
N GLY A 94 -8.69 -1.14 -12.52
CA GLY A 94 -8.33 -1.43 -13.91
C GLY A 94 -8.96 -2.70 -14.50
N LEU A 95 -9.36 -3.67 -13.65
CA LEU A 95 -10.11 -4.84 -14.08
C LEU A 95 -11.61 -4.55 -14.24
N ALA A 96 -12.15 -3.62 -13.45
CA ALA A 96 -13.56 -3.24 -13.49
C ALA A 96 -13.85 -2.25 -14.64
N ASP A 97 -12.91 -1.36 -14.95
CA ASP A 97 -13.05 -0.36 -16.01
C ASP A 97 -11.82 -0.38 -16.96
N PRO A 98 -11.99 -0.79 -18.23
CA PRO A 98 -10.93 -0.73 -19.25
C PRO A 98 -10.40 0.68 -19.53
N ALA A 99 -11.15 1.73 -19.18
CA ALA A 99 -10.74 3.12 -19.35
C ALA A 99 -9.75 3.58 -18.26
N PHE A 100 -9.57 2.83 -17.17
CA PHE A 100 -8.67 3.18 -16.08
C PHE A 100 -7.23 2.73 -16.39
N PRO A 101 -6.29 3.67 -16.69
CA PRO A 101 -4.94 3.30 -17.09
C PRO A 101 -4.13 2.85 -15.87
N VAL A 102 -3.85 1.56 -15.78
CA VAL A 102 -2.95 1.02 -14.75
C VAL A 102 -1.52 0.97 -15.29
N PRO A 103 -0.57 1.74 -14.72
CA PRO A 103 0.83 1.64 -15.11
C PRO A 103 1.38 0.24 -14.83
N TRP A 104 2.19 -0.29 -15.76
CA TRP A 104 2.82 -1.60 -15.60
C TRP A 104 3.71 -1.69 -14.34
N THR A 105 4.22 -0.56 -13.85
CA THR A 105 4.95 -0.45 -12.57
C THR A 105 4.09 -0.80 -11.37
N VAL A 106 2.80 -0.42 -11.36
CA VAL A 106 1.84 -0.76 -10.31
C VAL A 106 1.56 -2.26 -10.30
N VAL A 107 1.44 -2.86 -11.48
CA VAL A 107 1.26 -4.31 -11.64
C VAL A 107 2.46 -5.07 -11.05
N LEU A 108 3.68 -4.60 -11.31
CA LEU A 108 4.89 -5.20 -10.74
C LEU A 108 4.95 -5.03 -9.22
N ILE A 109 4.61 -3.85 -8.68
CA ILE A 109 4.55 -3.60 -7.24
C ILE A 109 3.55 -4.53 -6.54
N PHE A 110 2.45 -4.89 -7.21
CA PHE A 110 1.49 -5.88 -6.73
C PHE A 110 2.02 -7.33 -6.85
N ALA A 111 2.54 -7.69 -8.02
CA ALA A 111 2.90 -9.08 -8.33
C ALA A 111 4.17 -9.55 -7.61
N LEU A 112 5.18 -8.68 -7.45
CA LEU A 112 6.47 -9.03 -6.83
C LEU A 112 6.31 -9.60 -5.40
N PRO A 113 5.62 -8.92 -4.47
CA PRO A 113 5.42 -9.46 -3.12
C PRO A 113 4.65 -10.77 -3.10
N ILE A 114 3.68 -10.97 -4.01
CA ILE A 114 2.92 -12.22 -4.12
C ILE A 114 3.81 -13.36 -4.62
N ALA A 115 4.58 -13.13 -5.68
CA ALA A 115 5.52 -14.11 -6.21
C ALA A 115 6.55 -14.52 -5.15
N PHE A 116 7.13 -13.55 -4.44
CA PHE A 116 8.03 -13.83 -3.33
C PHE A 116 7.33 -14.52 -2.17
N ALA A 117 6.07 -14.18 -1.89
CA ALA A 117 5.29 -14.83 -0.83
C ALA A 117 5.05 -16.32 -1.09
N LEU A 118 4.79 -16.69 -2.35
CA LEU A 118 4.59 -18.08 -2.76
C LEU A 118 5.88 -18.91 -2.66
N VAL A 119 7.03 -18.32 -2.99
CA VAL A 119 8.31 -19.07 -3.02
C VAL A 119 9.03 -19.06 -1.67
N PHE A 120 9.03 -17.92 -0.97
CA PHE A 120 9.85 -17.68 0.21
C PHE A 120 9.05 -17.42 1.49
N GLY A 121 7.72 -17.42 1.42
CA GLY A 121 6.84 -17.10 2.55
C GLY A 121 6.67 -15.60 2.78
N ARG A 122 6.18 -15.18 3.96
CA ARG A 122 5.74 -13.79 4.25
C ARG A 122 6.89 -12.75 4.43
N VAL A 123 7.90 -12.78 3.56
CA VAL A 123 9.11 -11.92 3.62
C VAL A 123 8.80 -10.44 3.48
N PHE A 124 7.78 -10.08 2.67
CA PHE A 124 7.35 -8.69 2.52
C PHE A 124 6.84 -8.12 3.84
N CYS A 125 5.88 -8.80 4.48
CA CYS A 125 5.30 -8.35 5.74
C CYS A 125 6.31 -8.41 6.90
N ALA A 126 7.28 -9.32 6.85
CA ALA A 126 8.26 -9.47 7.93
C ALA A 126 9.38 -8.42 7.92
N ALA A 127 9.74 -7.87 6.75
CA ALA A 127 10.97 -7.06 6.64
C ALA A 127 10.90 -5.84 5.71
N VAL A 128 9.82 -5.64 4.95
CA VAL A 128 9.74 -4.54 3.95
C VAL A 128 8.51 -3.66 4.18
N CYS A 129 7.41 -4.26 4.66
CA CYS A 129 6.15 -3.58 4.87
C CYS A 129 6.20 -2.67 6.12
N PRO A 130 5.85 -1.38 6.03
CA PRO A 130 5.82 -0.48 7.19
C PRO A 130 4.78 -0.92 8.25
N LEU A 131 3.61 -1.41 7.80
CA LEU A 131 2.59 -1.99 8.69
C LEU A 131 3.13 -3.22 9.44
N GLY A 132 3.95 -4.04 8.77
CA GLY A 132 4.60 -5.20 9.37
C GLY A 132 5.64 -4.80 10.42
N ALA A 133 6.46 -3.77 10.12
CA ALA A 133 7.43 -3.25 11.07
C ALA A 133 6.77 -2.74 12.36
N VAL A 134 5.61 -2.07 12.24
CA VAL A 134 4.85 -1.59 13.39
C VAL A 134 4.21 -2.74 14.16
N GLN A 135 3.69 -3.76 13.46
CA GLN A 135 3.17 -4.97 14.11
C GLN A 135 4.26 -5.65 14.94
N GLU A 136 5.48 -5.75 14.42
CA GLU A 136 6.62 -6.32 15.15
C GLU A 136 7.01 -5.46 16.36
N LEU A 137 6.94 -4.13 16.24
CA LEU A 137 7.21 -3.21 17.35
C LEU A 137 6.16 -3.30 18.47
N VAL A 138 4.89 -3.43 18.13
CA VAL A 138 3.80 -3.57 19.11
C VAL A 138 3.80 -4.96 19.74
N ALA A 139 4.27 -5.99 19.01
CA ALA A 139 4.38 -7.36 19.50
C ALA A 139 5.38 -7.56 20.66
N ILE A 140 6.12 -6.52 21.06
CA ILE A 140 7.01 -6.53 22.25
C ILE A 140 6.21 -6.82 23.54
N ARG A 141 4.95 -6.38 23.62
CA ARG A 141 4.06 -6.67 24.77
C ARG A 141 2.78 -7.34 24.30
N PRO A 142 2.80 -8.66 24.05
CA PRO A 142 1.61 -9.37 23.62
C PRO A 142 0.58 -9.40 24.76
N VAL A 143 -0.60 -8.81 24.52
CA VAL A 143 -1.75 -8.90 25.41
C VAL A 143 -2.60 -10.10 24.99
N LYS A 144 -2.86 -11.01 25.92
CA LYS A 144 -3.77 -12.13 25.67
C LYS A 144 -5.21 -11.62 25.63
N VAL A 145 -5.84 -11.73 24.46
CA VAL A 145 -7.25 -11.45 24.25
C VAL A 145 -8.09 -12.73 24.39
N PRO A 146 -9.34 -12.65 24.86
CA PRO A 146 -10.22 -13.81 24.93
C PRO A 146 -10.54 -14.35 23.53
N ALA A 147 -10.67 -15.67 23.39
CA ALA A 147 -10.79 -16.36 22.09
C ALA A 147 -11.97 -15.88 21.22
N TRP A 148 -13.10 -15.50 21.83
CA TRP A 148 -14.24 -14.92 21.11
C TRP A 148 -13.88 -13.59 20.43
N LEU A 149 -13.10 -12.75 21.10
CA LEU A 149 -12.69 -11.46 20.56
C LEU A 149 -11.66 -11.65 19.44
N GLU A 150 -10.72 -12.58 19.62
CA GLU A 150 -9.75 -12.91 18.57
C GLU A 150 -10.43 -13.41 17.29
N HIS A 151 -11.45 -14.27 17.42
CA HIS A 151 -12.18 -14.80 16.26
C HIS A 151 -13.00 -13.72 15.53
N THR A 152 -13.70 -12.86 16.29
CA THR A 152 -14.52 -11.78 15.72
C THR A 152 -13.66 -10.70 15.05
N LEU A 153 -12.57 -10.25 15.68
CA LEU A 153 -11.62 -9.31 15.07
C LEU A 153 -10.89 -9.96 13.87
N GLY A 154 -10.66 -11.27 13.90
CA GLY A 154 -10.11 -12.01 12.78
C GLY A 154 -10.97 -11.94 11.51
N LEU A 155 -12.29 -11.78 11.64
CA LEU A 155 -13.20 -11.62 10.50
C LEU A 155 -13.14 -10.20 9.90
N ALA A 156 -12.88 -9.18 10.73
CA ALA A 156 -12.87 -7.79 10.30
C ALA A 156 -11.89 -7.54 9.14
N ARG A 157 -10.74 -8.25 9.09
CA ARG A 157 -9.78 -8.15 7.99
C ARG A 157 -10.37 -8.54 6.63
N TYR A 158 -11.23 -9.56 6.60
CA TYR A 158 -11.86 -10.04 5.37
C TYR A 158 -12.99 -9.12 4.94
N ILE A 159 -13.77 -8.59 5.89
CA ILE A 159 -14.79 -7.59 5.63
C ILE A 159 -14.14 -6.33 5.03
N TYR A 160 -13.06 -5.84 5.65
CA TYR A 160 -12.32 -4.67 5.17
C TYR A 160 -11.75 -4.88 3.76
N LEU A 161 -11.15 -6.05 3.51
CA LEU A 161 -10.65 -6.40 2.17
C LEU A 161 -11.79 -6.47 1.14
N GLY A 162 -12.93 -7.07 1.50
CA GLY A 162 -14.10 -7.14 0.63
C GLY A 162 -14.64 -5.76 0.29
N LEU A 163 -14.78 -4.87 1.27
CA LEU A 163 -15.16 -3.48 1.07
C LEU A 163 -14.17 -2.74 0.17
N ALA A 164 -12.87 -2.97 0.35
CA ALA A 164 -11.84 -2.33 -0.46
C ALA A 164 -11.96 -2.71 -1.95
N VAL A 165 -12.26 -3.97 -2.22
CA VAL A 165 -12.48 -4.49 -3.59
C VAL A 165 -13.78 -3.93 -4.16
N VAL A 166 -14.89 -3.95 -3.41
CA VAL A 166 -16.18 -3.45 -3.89
C VAL A 166 -16.14 -1.95 -4.19
N TYR A 167 -15.54 -1.14 -3.32
CA TYR A 167 -15.42 0.30 -3.54
C TYR A 167 -14.49 0.64 -4.71
N ALA A 168 -13.40 -0.11 -4.87
CA ALA A 168 -12.51 0.05 -6.02
C ALA A 168 -13.18 -0.35 -7.34
N ALA A 169 -13.94 -1.47 -7.35
CA ALA A 169 -14.64 -1.95 -8.53
C ALA A 169 -15.79 -1.03 -8.96
N THR A 170 -16.41 -0.34 -8.01
CA THR A 170 -17.48 0.65 -8.27
C THR A 170 -16.94 2.04 -8.59
N GLY A 171 -15.62 2.25 -8.54
CA GLY A 171 -15.00 3.55 -8.79
C GLY A 171 -15.30 4.61 -7.72
N THR A 172 -15.77 4.20 -6.54
CA THR A 172 -16.27 5.14 -5.52
C THR A 172 -15.18 5.70 -4.63
N ALA A 173 -14.31 4.87 -4.07
CA ALA A 173 -13.24 5.33 -3.18
C ALA A 173 -12.11 4.31 -3.02
N PHE A 174 -10.90 4.83 -2.80
CA PHE A 174 -9.72 4.04 -2.44
C PHE A 174 -9.56 3.98 -0.92
N ILE A 175 -10.50 3.31 -0.25
CA ILE A 175 -10.57 3.28 1.23
C ILE A 175 -9.27 2.83 1.92
N VAL A 176 -8.45 1.98 1.29
CA VAL A 176 -7.18 1.54 1.87
C VAL A 176 -6.22 2.71 1.97
N CYS A 177 -6.13 3.55 0.94
CA CYS A 177 -5.22 4.69 0.93
C CYS A 177 -5.74 5.84 1.82
N GLU A 178 -7.06 6.01 1.88
CA GLU A 178 -7.69 7.12 2.62
C GLU A 178 -7.69 6.90 4.14
N TYR A 179 -7.93 5.66 4.58
CA TYR A 179 -7.92 5.30 6.01
C TYR A 179 -6.57 4.78 6.51
N ASP A 180 -5.51 4.78 5.69
CA ASP A 180 -4.18 4.37 6.14
C ASP A 180 -3.52 5.49 6.97
N PRO A 181 -3.40 5.33 8.31
CA PRO A 181 -2.82 6.36 9.16
C PRO A 181 -1.34 6.61 8.86
N PHE A 182 -0.66 5.65 8.21
CA PHE A 182 0.75 5.78 7.85
C PHE A 182 0.95 6.74 6.70
N VAL A 183 -0.04 6.94 5.81
CA VAL A 183 0.07 7.90 4.71
C VAL A 183 0.17 9.33 5.25
N GLY A 184 -0.71 9.70 6.19
CA GLY A 184 -0.66 11.00 6.87
C GLY A 184 0.63 11.18 7.68
N PHE A 185 1.04 10.14 8.41
CA PHE A 185 2.28 10.15 9.19
C PHE A 185 3.53 10.35 8.31
N PHE A 186 3.66 9.61 7.21
CA PHE A 186 4.81 9.71 6.30
C PHE A 186 4.83 11.00 5.48
N ARG A 187 3.68 11.63 5.26
CA ARG A 187 3.57 12.92 4.58
C ARG A 187 3.76 14.11 5.52
N LEU A 188 3.79 13.90 6.84
CA LEU A 188 3.78 14.97 7.85
C LEU A 188 2.68 16.00 7.57
N SER A 189 1.55 15.55 6.99
CA SER A 189 0.43 16.39 6.56
C SER A 189 -0.88 15.69 6.92
N SER A 190 -1.86 16.44 7.44
CA SER A 190 -3.14 15.91 7.93
C SER A 190 -4.21 15.75 6.84
N THR A 191 -3.89 16.04 5.58
CA THR A 191 -4.80 15.83 4.45
C THR A 191 -4.47 14.50 3.79
N ALA A 192 -5.33 13.51 4.02
CA ALA A 192 -5.32 12.22 3.32
C ALA A 192 -5.52 12.44 1.81
#